data_AF-A0A1W9UBL5-F1
#
_entry.id   AF-A0A1W9UBL5-F1
#
_cell.length_a   1.000
_cell.length_b   1.000
_cell.length_c   1.000
_cell.angle_alpha   90.00
_cell.angle_beta   90.00
_cell.angle_gamma   90.00
#
_symmetry.space_group_name_H-M   'P 1'
#
loop_
_entity.id
_entity.type
_entity.pdbx_description
1 polymer ?
#
loop_
_entity_poly.entity_id
_entity_poly.type
_entity_poly.pdbx_seq_one_letter_code
_entity_poly.pdbx_strand_id
1 'polypeptide(L)'
;MGSSKSYETLKRQWLLLNRMPHRGRKGTKYFQQALGEMGLDVSLRTIQRDLKELSRQFPLVSDDERISGWKWAEDAAVFDIPGMDPHAALAFKMIDLHLGWMNRQHYRQILN
;
A
#
# COMPACT_ATOMS: atom_id res chain seq x y z
N MET A 1 7.83 -13.46 17.78
CA MET A 1 8.47 -12.29 17.09
C MET A 1 7.86 -11.93 15.73
N GLY A 2 6.91 -12.68 15.15
CA GLY A 2 6.37 -12.42 13.80
C GLY A 2 5.27 -11.35 13.68
N SER A 3 4.56 -11.00 14.76
CA SER A 3 3.40 -10.09 14.69
C SER A 3 3.78 -8.61 14.47
N SER A 4 4.87 -8.14 15.10
CA SER A 4 5.28 -6.72 15.02
C SER A 4 5.79 -6.31 13.63
N LYS A 5 6.56 -7.15 12.93
CA LYS A 5 7.03 -6.84 11.55
C LYS A 5 5.90 -6.78 10.53
N SER A 6 4.89 -7.62 10.70
CA SER A 6 3.68 -7.62 9.86
C SER A 6 2.84 -6.37 10.09
N TYR A 7 2.66 -5.96 11.35
CA TYR A 7 1.95 -4.72 11.70
C TYR A 7 2.66 -3.47 11.14
N GLU A 8 3.98 -3.34 11.34
CA GLU A 8 4.74 -2.20 10.81
C GLU A 8 4.69 -2.11 9.29
N THR A 9 4.65 -3.27 8.60
CA THR A 9 4.50 -3.32 7.14
C THR A 9 3.10 -2.89 6.72
N LEU A 10 2.05 -3.38 7.39
CA LEU A 10 0.66 -3.01 7.12
C LEU A 10 0.44 -1.51 7.36
N LYS A 11 0.92 -0.97 8.49
CA LYS A 11 0.86 0.46 8.83
C LYS A 11 1.55 1.31 7.78
N ARG A 12 2.76 0.92 7.34
CA ARG A 12 3.49 1.66 6.30
C ARG A 12 2.76 1.63 4.96
N GLN A 13 2.31 0.45 4.52
CA GLN A 13 1.55 0.30 3.28
C GLN A 13 0.23 1.11 3.31
N TRP A 14 -0.45 1.11 4.46
CA TRP A 14 -1.63 1.95 4.71
C TRP A 14 -1.32 3.43 4.50
N LEU A 15 -0.26 3.94 5.14
CA LEU A 15 0.13 5.35 5.02
C LEU A 15 0.51 5.72 3.58
N LEU A 16 1.18 4.83 2.85
CA LEU A 16 1.51 5.05 1.43
C LEU A 16 0.25 5.22 0.57
N LEU A 17 -0.75 4.35 0.73
CA LEU A 17 -2.01 4.43 0.00
C LEU A 17 -2.78 5.72 0.35
N ASN A 18 -2.82 6.10 1.62
CA ASN A 18 -3.47 7.35 2.07
C ASN A 18 -2.79 8.62 1.54
N ARG A 19 -1.50 8.55 1.18
CA ARG A 19 -0.75 9.67 0.59
C ARG A 19 -0.63 9.60 -0.92
N MET A 20 -1.25 8.61 -1.54
CA MET A 20 -1.25 8.47 -2.99
C MET A 20 -2.05 9.63 -3.62
N PRO A 21 -1.50 10.33 -4.62
CA PRO A 21 -2.20 11.45 -5.24
C PRO A 21 -3.36 10.96 -6.11
N HIS A 22 -4.51 11.64 -6.00
CA HIS A 22 -5.63 11.51 -6.96
C HIS A 22 -5.39 12.32 -8.24
N ARG A 23 -4.55 13.36 -8.19
CA ARG A 23 -4.18 14.20 -9.34
C ARG A 23 -2.67 14.38 -9.40
N GLY A 24 -2.12 14.31 -10.60
CA GLY A 24 -0.67 14.34 -10.81
C GLY A 24 0.01 13.06 -10.31
N ARG A 25 1.35 13.08 -10.24
CA ARG A 25 2.18 11.94 -9.82
C ARG A 25 3.17 12.36 -8.74
N LYS A 26 3.53 11.45 -7.84
CA LYS A 26 4.54 11.68 -6.80
C LYS A 26 5.62 10.61 -6.84
N GLY A 27 6.89 11.03 -6.83
CA GLY A 27 8.03 10.10 -6.80
C GLY A 27 8.26 9.52 -5.39
N THR A 28 9.06 8.46 -5.30
CA THR A 28 9.34 7.75 -4.02
C THR A 28 9.82 8.68 -2.90
N LYS A 29 10.61 9.72 -3.22
CA LYS A 29 11.11 10.69 -2.22
C LYS A 29 10.00 11.46 -1.52
N TYR A 30 8.89 11.76 -2.21
CA TYR A 30 7.73 12.41 -1.61
C TYR A 30 7.15 11.55 -0.48
N PHE A 31 6.97 10.25 -0.74
CA PHE A 31 6.47 9.32 0.25
C PHE A 31 7.45 9.13 1.41
N GLN A 32 8.75 9.10 1.12
CA GLN A 32 9.78 9.01 2.17
C GLN A 32 9.72 10.20 3.12
N GLN A 33 9.63 11.41 2.59
CA GLN A 33 9.50 12.62 3.39
C GLN A 33 8.19 12.59 4.22
N ALA A 34 7.06 12.27 3.59
CA ALA A 34 5.78 12.22 4.28
C ALA A 34 5.75 11.18 5.43
N LEU A 35 6.42 10.04 5.26
CA LEU A 35 6.57 9.05 6.33
C LEU A 35 7.53 9.53 7.42
N GLY A 36 8.63 10.20 7.06
CA GLY A 36 9.56 10.80 8.00
C GLY A 36 8.93 11.90 8.88
N GLU A 37 8.07 12.73 8.29
CA GLU A 37 7.27 13.74 9.01
C GLU A 37 6.31 13.11 10.05
N MET A 38 5.95 11.84 9.88
CA MET A 38 5.16 11.06 10.84
C MET A 38 6.02 10.25 11.83
N GLY A 39 7.34 10.42 11.79
CA GLY A 39 8.29 9.69 12.65
C GLY A 39 8.63 8.28 12.17
N LEU A 40 8.33 7.91 10.93
CA LEU A 40 8.72 6.62 10.35
C LEU A 40 9.97 6.79 9.48
N ASP A 41 11.12 6.36 10.00
CA ASP A 41 12.35 6.28 9.20
C ASP A 41 12.32 5.02 8.32
N VAL A 42 12.17 5.23 7.01
CA VAL A 42 12.05 4.16 6.02
C VAL A 42 12.95 4.45 4.83
N SER A 43 13.74 3.45 4.43
CA SER A 43 14.58 3.57 3.24
C SER A 43 13.77 3.69 1.94
N LEU A 44 14.31 4.40 0.95
CA LEU A 44 13.72 4.48 -0.40
C LEU A 44 13.50 3.10 -1.02
N ARG A 45 14.42 2.14 -0.81
CA ARG A 45 14.30 0.76 -1.33
C ARG A 45 13.08 0.06 -0.74
N THR A 46 12.82 0.23 0.55
CA THR A 46 11.64 -0.35 1.21
C THR A 46 10.36 0.27 0.64
N ILE A 47 10.33 1.59 0.46
CA ILE A 47 9.17 2.29 -0.10
C ILE A 47 8.91 1.84 -1.55
N GLN A 48 9.95 1.74 -2.38
CA GLN A 48 9.83 1.24 -3.76
C GLN A 48 9.28 -0.19 -3.81
N ARG A 49 9.79 -1.07 -2.95
CA ARG A 49 9.30 -2.45 -2.85
C ARG A 49 7.82 -2.47 -2.44
N ASP A 50 7.45 -1.73 -1.41
CA ASP A 50 6.09 -1.69 -0.91
C ASP A 50 5.12 -1.09 -1.96
N LEU A 51 5.51 -0.03 -2.68
CA LEU A 51 4.71 0.52 -3.77
C LEU A 51 4.51 -0.48 -4.92
N LYS A 52 5.54 -1.26 -5.25
CA LYS A 52 5.46 -2.35 -6.24
C LYS A 52 4.59 -3.52 -5.75
N GLU A 53 4.59 -3.82 -4.46
CA GLU A 53 3.70 -4.82 -3.87
C GLU A 53 2.25 -4.34 -3.85
N LEU A 54 2.03 -3.07 -3.52
CA LEU A 54 0.72 -2.43 -3.53
C LEU A 54 0.14 -2.39 -4.94
N SER A 55 0.92 -2.06 -5.96
CA SER A 55 0.43 -1.99 -7.34
C SER A 55 -0.04 -3.33 -7.92
N ARG A 56 0.28 -4.46 -7.27
CA ARG A 56 -0.25 -5.78 -7.65
C ARG A 56 -1.67 -6.02 -7.15
N GLN A 57 -2.10 -5.27 -6.14
CA GLN A 57 -3.36 -5.49 -5.41
C GLN A 57 -4.30 -4.28 -5.50
N PHE A 58 -3.74 -3.11 -5.82
CA PHE A 58 -4.40 -1.82 -5.91
C PHE A 58 -4.16 -1.23 -7.31
N PRO A 59 -5.11 -0.47 -7.87
CA PRO A 59 -4.99 0.17 -9.18
C PRO A 59 -4.02 1.36 -9.13
N LEU A 60 -2.73 1.08 -8.92
CA LEU A 60 -1.65 2.06 -8.88
C LEU A 60 -0.85 2.00 -10.18
N VAL A 61 -0.52 3.16 -10.72
CA VAL A 61 0.28 3.27 -11.94
C VAL A 61 1.57 4.04 -11.66
N SER A 62 2.65 3.58 -12.30
CA SER A 62 3.97 4.23 -12.35
C SER A 62 4.48 4.11 -13.77
N ASP A 63 4.93 5.21 -14.38
CA ASP A 63 5.54 5.17 -15.71
C ASP A 63 7.04 4.85 -15.53
N ASP A 64 7.52 3.79 -16.19
CA ASP A 64 8.90 3.31 -16.06
C ASP A 64 9.93 4.16 -16.82
N GLU A 65 9.52 5.10 -17.67
CA GLU A 65 10.42 5.59 -18.74
C GLU A 65 10.90 7.04 -18.66
N ARG A 66 10.29 7.98 -17.90
CA ARG A 66 10.84 9.37 -17.86
C ARG A 66 10.56 10.23 -16.63
N ILE A 67 9.49 9.96 -15.87
CA ILE A 67 9.21 10.63 -14.60
C ILE A 67 8.70 9.57 -13.62
N SER A 68 9.60 9.02 -12.79
CA SER A 68 9.22 8.01 -11.79
C SER A 68 8.21 8.59 -10.80
N GLY A 69 6.96 8.16 -10.90
CA GLY A 69 5.88 8.79 -10.16
C GLY A 69 4.64 7.92 -10.06
N TRP A 70 4.18 7.75 -8.82
CA TRP A 70 3.04 6.95 -8.45
C TRP A 70 1.77 7.80 -8.35
N LYS A 71 0.66 7.25 -8.82
CA LYS A 71 -0.70 7.79 -8.64
C LYS A 71 -1.72 6.65 -8.65
N TRP A 72 -2.94 6.94 -8.22
CA TRP A 72 -4.09 6.12 -8.55
C TRP A 72 -4.32 6.10 -10.08
N ALA A 73 -4.73 4.96 -10.62
CA ALA A 73 -5.24 4.90 -11.98
C ALA A 73 -6.50 5.76 -12.13
N GLU A 74 -6.77 6.26 -13.34
CA GLU A 74 -7.89 7.18 -13.58
C GLU A 74 -9.26 6.51 -13.44
N ASP A 75 -9.29 5.18 -13.58
CA ASP A 75 -10.44 4.29 -13.42
C ASP A 75 -10.45 3.58 -12.06
N ALA A 76 -9.70 4.09 -11.06
CA ALA A 76 -9.62 3.53 -9.72
C ALA A 76 -10.92 3.71 -8.89
N ALA A 77 -12.07 3.37 -9.47
CA ALA A 77 -13.40 3.36 -8.85
C ALA A 77 -13.53 2.39 -7.66
N VAL A 78 -12.46 1.67 -7.30
CA VAL A 78 -12.41 0.67 -6.23
C VAL A 78 -12.74 1.27 -4.85
N PHE A 79 -12.66 2.59 -4.67
CA PHE A 79 -12.96 3.27 -3.40
C PHE A 79 -14.12 4.27 -3.48
N ASP A 80 -14.82 4.29 -4.61
CA ASP A 80 -15.91 5.25 -4.88
C ASP A 80 -17.28 4.61 -4.61
N ILE A 81 -17.38 3.82 -3.54
CA ILE A 81 -18.63 3.18 -3.12
C ILE A 81 -19.55 4.28 -2.59
N PRO A 82 -20.72 4.55 -3.23
CA PRO A 82 -21.61 5.61 -2.79
C PRO A 82 -22.07 5.37 -1.34
N GLY A 83 -21.87 6.37 -0.48
CA GLY A 83 -22.23 6.29 0.94
C GLY A 83 -21.18 5.63 1.86
N MET A 84 -20.01 5.24 1.34
CA MET A 84 -18.89 4.75 2.16
C MET A 84 -17.72 5.74 2.09
N ASP A 85 -17.14 6.02 3.26
CA ASP A 85 -15.90 6.81 3.33
C ASP A 85 -14.75 6.07 2.59
N PRO A 86 -14.02 6.71 1.67
CA PRO A 86 -12.96 6.07 0.89
C PRO A 86 -11.84 5.46 1.75
N HIS A 87 -11.55 6.05 2.92
CA HIS A 87 -10.59 5.47 3.85
C HIS A 87 -11.16 4.21 4.50
N ALA A 88 -12.44 4.19 4.88
CA ALA A 88 -13.09 2.96 5.36
C ALA A 88 -13.04 1.83 4.32
N ALA A 89 -13.35 2.11 3.05
CA ALA A 89 -13.27 1.12 1.97
C ALA A 89 -11.84 0.57 1.80
N LEU A 90 -10.84 1.45 1.87
CA LEU A 90 -9.43 1.06 1.84
C LEU A 90 -9.05 0.18 3.06
N ALA A 91 -9.58 0.47 4.24
CA ALA A 91 -9.30 -0.27 5.46
C ALA A 91 -9.81 -1.72 5.35
N PHE A 92 -11.05 -1.90 4.87
CA PHE A 92 -11.61 -3.22 4.61
C PHE A 92 -10.75 -4.03 3.63
N LYS A 93 -10.35 -3.41 2.51
CA LYS A 93 -9.48 -4.09 1.53
C LYS A 93 -8.14 -4.52 2.14
N MET A 94 -7.52 -3.67 2.95
CA MET A 94 -6.26 -3.98 3.62
C MET A 94 -6.40 -5.12 4.64
N ILE A 95 -7.51 -5.15 5.39
CA ILE A 95 -7.84 -6.25 6.31
C ILE A 95 -7.99 -7.56 5.53
N ASP A 96 -8.77 -7.58 4.44
CA ASP A 96 -8.97 -8.77 3.61
C ASP A 96 -7.65 -9.32 3.06
N LEU A 97 -6.78 -8.45 2.54
CA LEU A 97 -5.47 -8.85 2.03
C LEU A 97 -4.59 -9.46 3.13
N HIS A 98 -4.62 -8.87 4.33
CA HIS A 98 -3.85 -9.35 5.47
C HIS A 98 -4.36 -10.70 6.00
N LEU A 99 -5.68 -10.86 6.13
CA LEU A 99 -6.31 -12.10 6.57
C LEU A 99 -6.11 -13.23 5.55
N GLY A 100 -6.21 -12.91 4.25
CA GLY A 100 -5.92 -13.88 3.18
C GLY A 100 -4.47 -14.37 3.20
N TRP A 101 -3.52 -13.51 3.60
CA TRP A 101 -2.12 -13.92 3.80
C TRP A 101 -1.98 -14.82 5.02
N MET A 102 -2.66 -14.53 6.13
CA MET A 102 -2.64 -15.38 7.34
C MET A 102 -3.20 -16.79 7.05
N ASN A 103 -4.32 -16.90 6.33
CA ASN A 103 -4.89 -18.20 5.98
C ASN A 103 -3.95 -19.02 5.07
N ARG A 104 -3.28 -18.39 4.09
CA ARG A 104 -2.32 -19.09 3.21
C ARG A 104 -1.06 -19.59 3.92
N GLN A 105 -0.61 -18.95 5.00
CA GLN A 105 0.55 -19.42 5.76
C GLN A 105 0.21 -20.62 6.68
N HIS A 106 -1.05 -20.77 7.10
CA HIS A 106 -1.47 -21.85 7.99
C HIS A 106 -1.65 -23.20 7.25
N TYR A 107 -2.13 -23.19 6.00
CA TYR A 107 -2.28 -24.43 5.20
C TYR A 107 -0.95 -25.15 4.88
N ARG A 108 0.19 -24.45 4.94
CA ARG A 108 1.51 -25.06 4.69
C ARG A 108 2.05 -25.90 5.85
N GLN A 109 1.42 -25.84 7.03
CA GLN A 109 1.82 -26.66 8.18
C GLN A 109 1.00 -27.94 8.33
N ILE A 110 -0.04 -28.14 7.52
CA ILE A 110 -0.96 -29.29 7.62
C ILE A 110 -0.70 -30.35 6.52
N LEU A 111 0.17 -30.06 5.55
CA LEU A 111 0.51 -30.96 4.43
C LEU A 111 2.00 -31.37 4.37
N ASN A 112 2.72 -31.34 5.51
CA ASN A 112 4.05 -31.95 5.64
C ASN A 112 4.11 -32.81 6.91
#